data_AF-A0A1H0S9N5-F1
#
_entry.id   AF-A0A1H0S9N5-F1
#
_cell.length_a   1.000
_cell.length_b   1.000
_cell.length_c   1.000
_cell.angle_alpha   90.00
_cell.angle_beta   90.00
_cell.angle_gamma   90.00
#
_symmetry.space_group_name_H-M   'P 1'
#
loop_
_entity.id
_entity.type
_entity.pdbx_description
1 polymer ?
#
loop_
_entity_poly.entity_id
_entity_poly.type
_entity_poly.pdbx_seq_one_letter_code
_entity_poly.pdbx_strand_id
1 'polypeptide(L)'
;MLYLHEEKKACYDSYIVDVEYNRNFGKKVKTIIDDEEQVMKITCDIILHSRGSNLEQDNLIAIEMKKSNRPQKEKNKDRYRLMLLTRDSFTGNAFSFDGTKLPDHVCRYKLGIFYEIDLKSRTVNVEYYKKGELLKKYTQEY
;
A
#
# COMPACT_ATOMS: atom_id res chain seq x y z
N MET A 1 -4.64 -15.30 -9.28
CA MET A 1 -3.23 -15.56 -8.92
C MET A 1 -3.09 -17.04 -8.64
N LEU A 2 -2.54 -17.84 -9.56
CA LEU A 2 -2.42 -19.29 -9.39
C LEU A 2 -1.22 -19.66 -8.49
N TYR A 3 -0.08 -19.02 -8.72
CA TYR A 3 1.21 -19.40 -8.10
C TYR A 3 1.45 -18.85 -6.68
N LEU A 4 0.66 -17.86 -6.23
CA LEU A 4 0.82 -17.32 -4.87
C LEU A 4 0.29 -18.28 -3.80
N HIS A 5 -0.65 -19.16 -4.16
CA HIS A 5 -1.18 -20.16 -3.23
C HIS A 5 -0.17 -21.28 -2.94
N GLU A 6 0.70 -21.59 -3.91
CA GLU A 6 1.71 -22.66 -3.80
C GLU A 6 2.92 -22.23 -2.95
N GLU A 7 3.26 -20.93 -2.97
CA GLU A 7 4.40 -20.36 -2.24
C GLU A 7 4.05 -19.80 -0.84
N LYS A 8 2.80 -19.96 -0.40
CA LYS A 8 2.36 -19.48 0.91
C LYS A 8 3.01 -20.30 2.03
N LYS A 9 3.86 -19.64 2.83
CA LYS A 9 4.21 -20.13 4.17
C LYS A 9 2.95 -20.08 5.04
N ALA A 10 2.75 -21.09 5.89
CA ALA A 10 1.58 -21.22 6.78
C ALA A 10 1.22 -19.95 7.59
N CYS A 11 2.21 -19.08 7.86
CA CYS A 11 2.00 -17.80 8.54
C CYS A 11 1.27 -16.71 7.71
N TYR A 12 1.00 -16.94 6.42
CA TYR A 12 0.31 -15.99 5.54
C TYR A 12 -0.96 -16.55 4.90
N ASP A 13 -1.44 -17.72 5.34
CA ASP A 13 -2.60 -18.39 4.73
C ASP A 13 -3.87 -17.54 4.73
N SER A 14 -4.05 -16.70 5.76
CA SER A 14 -5.17 -15.77 5.87
C SER A 14 -5.05 -14.49 5.03
N TYR A 15 -3.88 -14.22 4.42
CA TYR A 15 -3.67 -13.04 3.59
C TYR A 15 -3.97 -13.32 2.13
N ILE A 16 -4.56 -12.36 1.46
CA ILE A 16 -5.00 -12.49 0.08
C ILE A 16 -4.58 -11.28 -0.71
N VAL A 17 -4.30 -11.53 -1.98
CA VAL A 17 -3.94 -10.48 -2.92
C VAL A 17 -5.17 -10.03 -3.66
N ASP A 18 -5.44 -8.74 -3.61
CA ASP A 18 -6.48 -8.10 -4.40
C ASP A 18 -5.87 -7.04 -5.33
N VAL A 19 -6.45 -6.92 -6.52
CA VAL A 19 -6.11 -5.91 -7.53
C VAL A 19 -7.12 -4.77 -7.45
N GLU A 20 -6.64 -3.52 -7.45
CA GLU A 20 -7.47 -2.30 -7.41
C GLU A 20 -8.50 -2.24 -6.26
N TYR A 21 -8.22 -2.94 -5.17
CA TYR A 21 -9.21 -3.09 -4.10
C TYR A 21 -9.30 -1.85 -3.22
N ASN A 22 -10.41 -1.14 -3.36
CA ASN A 22 -10.67 0.15 -2.70
C ASN A 22 -11.90 0.11 -1.77
N ARG A 23 -12.25 -1.05 -1.20
CA ARG A 23 -13.45 -1.20 -0.35
C ARG A 23 -13.11 -1.63 1.08
N ASN A 24 -13.74 -1.03 2.08
CA ASN A 24 -13.74 -1.45 3.49
C ASN A 24 -15.03 -2.22 3.82
N PHE A 25 -15.14 -2.72 5.07
CA PHE A 25 -16.36 -3.34 5.59
C PHE A 25 -17.59 -2.43 5.32
N GLY A 26 -18.70 -3.03 4.89
CA GLY A 26 -19.89 -2.28 4.48
C GLY A 26 -19.80 -1.55 3.12
N LYS A 27 -18.84 -1.93 2.26
CA LYS A 27 -18.64 -1.36 0.89
C LYS A 27 -18.23 0.12 0.87
N LYS A 28 -17.76 0.68 1.99
CA LYS A 28 -17.20 2.05 2.02
C LYS A 28 -15.91 2.12 1.21
N VAL A 29 -15.60 3.27 0.62
CA VAL A 29 -14.32 3.46 -0.11
C VAL A 29 -13.18 3.52 0.91
N LYS A 30 -12.08 2.79 0.67
CA LYS A 30 -10.85 2.90 1.48
C LYS A 30 -10.27 4.31 1.35
N THR A 31 -10.07 4.98 2.48
CA THR A 31 -9.46 6.32 2.52
C THR A 31 -8.26 6.35 3.45
N ILE A 32 -7.39 7.32 3.25
CA ILE A 32 -6.26 7.65 4.11
C ILE A 32 -6.30 9.14 4.43
N ILE A 33 -5.91 9.50 5.65
CA ILE A 33 -5.78 10.90 6.07
C ILE A 33 -4.30 11.29 5.99
N ASP A 34 -4.03 12.48 5.45
CA ASP A 34 -2.69 13.09 5.46
C ASP A 34 -2.48 13.99 6.69
N ASP A 35 -1.30 14.63 6.75
CA ASP A 35 -0.93 15.50 7.87
C ASP A 35 -1.77 16.79 7.95
N GLU A 36 -2.52 17.13 6.91
CA GLU A 36 -3.42 18.29 6.84
C GLU A 36 -4.89 17.90 7.05
N GLU A 37 -5.13 16.69 7.58
CA GLU A 37 -6.46 16.11 7.77
C GLU A 37 -7.27 15.92 6.46
N GLN A 38 -6.61 15.91 5.30
CA GLN A 38 -7.28 15.70 4.02
C GLN A 38 -7.52 14.21 3.77
N VAL A 39 -8.76 13.88 3.41
CA VAL A 39 -9.18 12.51 3.10
C VAL A 39 -8.85 12.16 1.65
N MET A 40 -7.89 11.26 1.45
CA MET A 40 -7.50 10.75 0.15
C MET A 40 -8.05 9.33 -0.10
N LYS A 41 -8.48 9.04 -1.32
CA LYS A 41 -8.92 7.69 -1.71
C LYS A 41 -7.72 6.77 -1.94
N ILE A 42 -7.82 5.54 -1.46
CA ILE A 42 -6.83 4.50 -1.71
C ILE A 42 -7.25 3.71 -2.94
N THR A 43 -6.37 3.69 -3.92
CA THR A 43 -6.45 2.88 -5.13
C THR A 43 -5.03 2.41 -5.44
N CYS A 44 -4.59 1.35 -4.76
CA CYS A 44 -3.34 0.69 -5.12
C CYS A 44 -3.63 -0.37 -6.17
N ASP A 45 -2.69 -0.53 -7.11
CA ASP A 45 -2.83 -1.53 -8.17
C ASP A 45 -2.89 -2.94 -7.57
N ILE A 46 -2.07 -3.24 -6.55
CA ILE A 46 -2.08 -4.51 -5.84
C ILE A 46 -1.99 -4.25 -4.32
N ILE A 47 -2.78 -4.99 -3.55
CA ILE A 47 -2.64 -5.05 -2.10
C ILE A 47 -2.60 -6.50 -1.60
N LEU A 48 -1.84 -6.74 -0.54
CA LEU A 48 -1.85 -7.97 0.24
C LEU A 48 -2.38 -7.64 1.65
N HIS A 49 -3.51 -8.23 2.02
CA HIS A 49 -4.20 -7.96 3.28
C HIS A 49 -5.00 -9.17 3.76
N SER A 50 -5.36 -9.18 5.03
CA SER A 50 -6.12 -10.28 5.65
C SER A 50 -7.63 -10.17 5.47
N ARG A 51 -8.10 -9.07 4.85
CA ARG A 51 -9.51 -8.65 4.81
C ARG A 51 -10.16 -8.58 6.21
N GLY A 52 -9.39 -8.13 7.19
CA GLY A 52 -9.83 -7.98 8.58
C GLY A 52 -9.78 -9.24 9.43
N SER A 53 -9.32 -10.38 8.90
CA SER A 53 -9.17 -11.62 9.69
C SER A 53 -8.01 -11.56 10.69
N ASN A 54 -7.03 -10.69 10.47
CA ASN A 54 -5.95 -10.37 11.39
C ASN A 54 -6.02 -8.88 11.77
N LEU A 55 -6.58 -8.58 12.94
CA LEU A 55 -6.71 -7.21 13.43
C LEU A 55 -5.35 -6.58 13.79
N GLU A 56 -4.42 -7.38 14.32
CA GLU A 56 -3.10 -6.89 14.71
C GLU A 56 -2.32 -6.37 13.49
N GLN A 57 -2.43 -7.08 12.36
CA GLN A 57 -1.73 -6.74 11.13
C GLN A 57 -2.59 -7.00 9.88
N ASP A 58 -3.63 -6.22 9.65
CA ASP A 58 -4.51 -6.48 8.50
C ASP A 58 -3.79 -6.24 7.15
N ASN A 59 -3.07 -5.13 7.05
CA ASN A 59 -2.45 -4.67 5.81
C ASN A 59 -0.96 -5.07 5.75
N LEU A 60 -0.53 -5.87 4.76
CA LEU A 60 0.89 -6.26 4.64
C LEU A 60 1.63 -5.44 3.59
N ILE A 61 1.21 -5.52 2.33
CA ILE A 61 1.93 -4.95 1.20
C ILE A 61 0.97 -4.14 0.34
N ALA A 62 1.38 -2.93 -0.04
CA ALA A 62 0.74 -2.14 -1.08
C ALA A 62 1.74 -1.94 -2.22
N ILE A 63 1.31 -2.17 -3.46
CA ILE A 63 2.12 -1.97 -4.66
C ILE A 63 1.38 -1.02 -5.59
N GLU A 64 2.08 0.02 -6.01
CA GLU A 64 1.67 0.91 -7.10
C GLU A 64 2.63 0.73 -8.28
N MET A 65 2.07 0.54 -9.47
CA MET A 65 2.80 0.38 -10.73
C MET A 65 2.54 1.57 -11.66
N LYS A 66 3.59 2.10 -12.29
CA LYS A 66 3.47 3.18 -13.28
C LYS A 66 4.38 2.95 -14.48
N LYS A 67 3.92 3.42 -15.65
CA LYS A 67 4.81 3.58 -16.82
C LYS A 67 5.69 4.82 -16.64
N SER A 68 6.93 4.76 -17.11
CA SER A 68 7.89 5.87 -16.97
C SER A 68 7.45 7.16 -17.68
N ASN A 69 6.59 7.05 -18.68
CA ASN A 69 6.05 8.20 -19.41
C ASN A 69 4.92 8.96 -18.69
N ARG A 70 4.49 8.52 -17.49
CA ARG A 70 3.48 9.25 -16.72
C ARG A 70 4.04 10.57 -16.17
N PRO A 71 3.20 11.61 -15.97
CA PRO A 71 3.65 12.87 -15.38
C PRO A 71 4.27 12.68 -14.00
N GLN A 72 5.39 13.36 -13.74
CA GLN A 72 6.08 13.26 -12.44
C GLN A 72 5.19 13.64 -11.26
N LYS A 73 4.27 14.60 -11.45
CA LYS A 73 3.29 15.01 -10.44
C LYS A 73 2.39 13.86 -10.01
N GLU A 74 1.96 12.99 -10.93
CA GLU A 74 1.15 11.81 -10.59
C GLU A 74 1.97 10.81 -9.80
N LYS A 75 3.18 10.49 -10.28
CA LYS A 75 4.08 9.56 -9.60
C LYS A 75 4.42 10.03 -8.17
N ASN A 76 4.62 11.33 -7.98
CA ASN A 76 4.90 11.89 -6.65
C ASN A 76 3.69 11.76 -5.71
N LYS A 77 2.46 11.90 -6.22
CA LYS A 77 1.24 11.64 -5.42
C LYS A 77 1.17 10.19 -4.97
N ASP A 78 1.51 9.25 -5.87
CA ASP A 78 1.53 7.83 -5.53
C ASP A 78 2.57 7.48 -4.49
N ARG A 79 3.79 8.01 -4.62
CA ARG A 79 4.85 7.87 -3.61
C ARG A 79 4.40 8.41 -2.25
N TYR A 80 3.83 9.62 -2.22
CA TYR A 80 3.33 10.23 -0.99
C TYR A 80 2.25 9.37 -0.33
N ARG A 81 1.32 8.83 -1.13
CA ARG A 81 0.29 7.90 -0.66
C ARG A 81 0.87 6.61 -0.09
N LEU A 82 1.89 6.01 -0.73
CA LEU A 82 2.59 4.83 -0.20
C LEU A 82 3.33 5.13 1.11
N MET A 83 3.94 6.32 1.24
CA MET A 83 4.51 6.77 2.52
C MET A 83 3.42 6.75 3.60
N LEU A 84 2.31 7.46 3.39
CA LEU A 84 1.22 7.52 4.37
C LEU A 84 0.67 6.12 4.72
N LEU A 85 0.47 5.24 3.73
CA LEU A 85 -0.07 3.89 3.94
C LEU A 85 0.81 3.04 4.88
N THR A 86 2.12 3.31 4.90
CA THR A 86 3.09 2.55 5.70
C THR A 86 3.37 3.14 7.08
N ARG A 87 2.68 4.22 7.47
CA ARG A 87 2.80 4.77 8.83
C ARG A 87 2.16 3.85 9.86
N ASP A 88 2.74 3.85 11.06
CA ASP A 88 2.26 3.06 12.21
C ASP A 88 0.96 3.63 12.79
N SER A 89 0.73 4.93 12.66
CA SER A 89 -0.51 5.63 13.02
C SER A 89 -0.66 6.93 12.22
N PHE A 90 -1.83 7.55 12.32
CA PHE A 90 -2.02 8.93 11.89
C PHE A 90 -1.41 9.88 12.94
N THR A 91 -0.85 11.00 12.49
CA THR A 91 -0.34 12.09 13.31
C THR A 91 -1.47 13.08 13.59
N GLY A 92 -1.74 13.38 14.86
CA GLY A 92 -2.86 14.22 15.30
C GLY A 92 -3.96 13.44 16.03
N ASN A 93 -4.95 14.13 16.61
CA ASN A 93 -6.08 13.54 17.35
C ASN A 93 -7.01 12.63 16.48
N ALA A 94 -6.64 12.36 15.23
CA ALA A 94 -7.37 11.55 14.28
C ALA A 94 -6.90 10.09 14.36
N PHE A 95 -7.51 9.32 15.27
CA PHE A 95 -7.52 7.84 15.30
C PHE A 95 -6.21 7.12 15.65
N SER A 96 -6.07 6.80 16.93
CA SER A 96 -5.30 5.64 17.38
C SER A 96 -6.10 4.36 17.12
N PHE A 97 -5.47 3.36 16.50
CA PHE A 97 -6.01 1.99 16.47
C PHE A 97 -5.93 1.44 17.90
N ASP A 98 -7.07 1.34 18.58
CA ASP A 98 -7.17 0.85 19.96
C ASP A 98 -7.09 -0.68 20.09
N GLY A 99 -6.91 -1.39 18.97
CA GLY A 99 -6.86 -2.85 18.93
C GLY A 99 -8.24 -3.54 18.90
N THR A 100 -9.33 -2.79 19.01
CA THR A 100 -10.68 -3.34 19.15
C THR A 100 -11.50 -3.30 17.85
N LYS A 101 -11.20 -2.36 16.95
CA LYS A 101 -11.90 -2.19 15.65
C LYS A 101 -10.95 -1.78 14.54
N LEU A 102 -11.23 -2.26 13.32
CA LEU A 102 -10.54 -1.77 12.12
C LEU A 102 -10.79 -0.27 11.94
N PRO A 103 -9.76 0.52 11.61
CA PRO A 103 -9.90 1.97 11.48
C PRO A 103 -10.73 2.32 10.23
N ASP A 104 -11.48 3.43 10.30
CA ASP A 104 -12.23 3.96 9.15
C ASP A 104 -11.28 4.40 8.01
N HIS A 105 -10.06 4.81 8.38
CA HIS A 105 -8.97 5.18 7.49
C HIS A 105 -7.86 4.13 7.51
N VAL A 106 -7.36 3.75 6.35
CA VAL A 106 -6.43 2.63 6.20
C VAL A 106 -4.99 3.13 6.30
N CYS A 107 -4.23 2.53 7.22
CA CYS A 107 -2.79 2.71 7.40
C CYS A 107 -2.18 1.37 7.88
N ARG A 108 -0.93 1.38 8.37
CA ARG A 108 -0.22 0.20 8.92
C ARG A 108 0.12 -0.89 7.92
N TYR A 109 0.24 -0.57 6.63
CA TYR A 109 0.92 -1.48 5.70
C TYR A 109 2.38 -1.67 6.14
N LYS A 110 2.84 -2.92 6.26
CA LYS A 110 4.24 -3.20 6.61
C LYS A 110 5.22 -2.74 5.52
N LEU A 111 4.80 -2.73 4.26
CA LEU A 111 5.64 -2.37 3.12
C LEU A 111 4.81 -1.72 2.00
N GLY A 112 5.30 -0.59 1.50
CA GLY A 112 4.84 0.03 0.26
C GLY A 112 5.87 -0.15 -0.84
N ILE A 113 5.44 -0.38 -2.07
CA ILE A 113 6.31 -0.57 -3.23
C ILE A 113 5.82 0.33 -4.36
N PHE A 114 6.67 1.25 -4.80
CA PHE A 114 6.46 1.96 -6.06
C PHE A 114 7.31 1.29 -7.13
N TYR A 115 6.67 0.85 -8.21
CA TYR A 115 7.27 0.08 -9.29
C TYR A 115 7.06 0.82 -10.61
N GLU A 116 8.12 1.41 -11.14
CA GLU A 116 8.06 2.15 -12.40
C GLU A 116 8.78 1.39 -13.51
N ILE A 117 8.06 1.14 -14.60
CA ILE A 117 8.62 0.46 -15.78
C ILE A 117 8.91 1.46 -16.90
N ASP A 118 10.16 1.46 -17.37
CA ASP A 118 10.57 2.11 -18.60
C ASP A 118 10.82 1.06 -19.67
N LEU A 119 9.98 1.07 -20.71
CA LEU A 119 10.08 0.15 -21.84
C LEU A 119 11.14 0.59 -22.86
N LYS A 120 11.50 1.89 -22.90
CA LYS A 120 12.47 2.43 -23.85
C LYS A 120 13.89 2.11 -23.40
N SER A 121 14.19 2.35 -22.12
CA SER A 121 15.48 2.00 -21.53
C SER A 121 15.55 0.57 -21.03
N ARG A 122 14.45 -0.19 -21.06
CA ARG A 122 14.34 -1.54 -20.51
C ARG A 122 14.79 -1.62 -19.05
N THR A 123 14.37 -0.62 -18.27
CA THR A 123 14.69 -0.52 -16.85
C THR A 123 13.43 -0.49 -16.00
N VAL A 124 13.54 -1.01 -14.79
CA VAL A 124 12.54 -0.89 -13.73
C VAL A 124 13.16 -0.09 -12.59
N ASN A 125 12.51 0.99 -12.18
CA ASN A 125 12.81 1.67 -10.93
C ASN A 125 11.90 1.14 -9.83
N VAL A 126 12.48 0.71 -8.71
CA VAL A 126 11.74 0.19 -7.57
C VAL A 126 12.08 1.01 -6.32
N GLU A 127 11.06 1.45 -5.61
CA GLU A 127 11.18 2.17 -4.34
C GLU A 127 10.39 1.45 -3.25
N TYR A 128 11.02 1.21 -2.11
CA TYR A 128 10.42 0.58 -0.94
C TYR A 128 10.15 1.61 0.15
N TYR A 129 8.94 1.55 0.72
CA TYR A 129 8.46 2.43 1.76
C TYR A 129 8.12 1.64 3.02
N LYS A 130 8.52 2.15 4.19
CA LYS A 130 8.26 1.53 5.48
C LYS A 130 8.20 2.60 6.56
N LYS A 131 7.25 2.49 7.50
CA LYS A 131 7.08 3.44 8.61
C LYS A 131 6.95 4.91 8.17
N GLY A 132 6.34 5.16 7.01
CA GLY A 132 6.20 6.52 6.49
C GLY A 132 7.40 7.04 5.70
N GLU A 133 8.46 6.25 5.52
CA GLU A 133 9.73 6.72 4.96
C GLU A 133 10.18 5.88 3.77
N LEU A 134 10.99 6.47 2.89
CA LEU A 134 11.68 5.75 1.82
C LEU A 134 12.83 4.93 2.42
N LEU A 135 12.70 3.61 2.34
CA LEU A 135 13.70 2.67 2.87
C LEU A 135 14.85 2.41 1.88
N LYS A 136 14.51 2.17 0.61
CA LYS A 136 15.49 1.81 -0.42
C LYS A 136 14.93 2.13 -1.81
N LYS A 137 15.81 2.53 -2.73
CA LYS A 137 15.52 2.68 -4.16
C LYS A 137 16.61 2.04 -5.00
N TYR A 138 16.25 1.45 -6.12
CA TYR A 138 17.21 0.93 -7.10
C TYR A 138 16.58 0.86 -8.49
N THR A 139 17.45 0.72 -9.49
CA THR A 139 17.07 0.52 -10.90
C THR A 139 17.64 -0.82 -11.36
N GLN A 140 16.84 -1.58 -12.10
CA GLN A 140 17.21 -2.90 -12.63
C GLN A 140 16.88 -2.97 -14.12
N GLU A 141 17.80 -3.47 -14.94
CA GLU A 141 17.56 -3.76 -16.36
C GLU A 141 16.86 -5.12 -16.55
N TYR A 142 16.06 -5.28 -17.61
CA TYR A 142 15.35 -6.52 -17.98
C TYR A 142 15.27 -6.74 -19.49
#